data_AF-A0A7W3N001-F1
#
_entry.id   AF-A0A7W3N001-F1
#
_cell.length_a   1.000
_cell.length_b   1.000
_cell.length_c   1.000
_cell.angle_alpha   90.00
_cell.angle_beta   90.00
_cell.angle_gamma   90.00
#
_symmetry.space_group_name_H-M   'P 1'
#
loop_
_entity.id
_entity.type
_entity.pdbx_description
1 polymer ?
#
loop_
_entity_poly.entity_id
_entity_poly.type
_entity_poly.pdbx_seq_one_letter_code
_entity_poly.pdbx_strand_id
1 'polypeptide(L)'
;MAMVTGKVDCLSVQQGAGFTRIAIAPGRSETLFLWFGDPEISSLEWVMHSMWLAMLREAINGDLNVRITFPDEGGAATSVQIDKP
;
A
#
# COMPACT_ATOMS: atom_id res chain seq x y z
N MET A 1 -14.53 -2.51 7.47
CA MET A 1 -13.32 -2.23 6.68
C MET A 1 -12.19 -3.05 7.29
N ALA A 2 -11.35 -3.66 6.45
CA ALA A 2 -10.20 -4.43 6.91
C ALA A 2 -8.95 -3.55 6.96
N MET A 3 -8.01 -3.88 7.86
CA MET A 3 -6.74 -3.17 7.99
C MET A 3 -5.57 -4.13 8.19
N VAL A 4 -4.43 -3.77 7.61
CA VAL A 4 -3.16 -4.47 7.79
C VAL A 4 -2.11 -3.47 8.28
N THR A 5 -1.45 -3.79 9.38
CA THR A 5 -0.33 -3.02 9.94
C THR A 5 0.93 -3.86 9.92
N GLY A 6 2.03 -3.30 9.42
CA GLY A 6 3.32 -3.98 9.44
C GLY A 6 4.41 -3.22 8.68
N LYS A 7 5.53 -3.89 8.41
CA LYS A 7 6.65 -3.31 7.66
C LYS A 7 6.53 -3.60 6.18
N VAL A 8 6.92 -2.64 5.34
CA VAL A 8 6.92 -2.82 3.89
C VAL A 8 8.17 -3.61 3.49
N ASP A 9 7.99 -4.80 2.92
CA ASP A 9 9.07 -5.64 2.42
C ASP A 9 9.39 -5.37 0.94
N CYS A 10 8.36 -5.01 0.17
CA CYS A 10 8.44 -4.92 -1.28
C CYS A 10 7.39 -3.94 -1.82
N LEU A 11 7.76 -3.24 -2.90
CA LEU A 11 6.87 -2.43 -3.72
C LEU A 11 7.04 -2.81 -5.19
N SER A 12 5.94 -3.10 -5.85
CA SER A 12 5.91 -3.38 -7.29
C SER A 12 4.90 -2.48 -7.97
N VAL A 13 5.34 -1.79 -9.01
CA VAL A 13 4.49 -0.94 -9.85
C VAL A 13 4.56 -1.47 -11.27
N GLN A 14 3.41 -1.76 -11.84
CA GLN A 14 3.23 -2.23 -13.20
C GLN A 14 2.28 -1.28 -13.93
N GLN A 15 2.17 -1.42 -15.24
CA GLN A 15 1.20 -0.64 -16.02
C GLN A 15 -0.21 -0.95 -15.53
N GLY A 16 -0.87 0.05 -14.91
CA GLY A 16 -2.24 -0.07 -14.40
C GLY A 16 -2.40 -0.79 -13.05
N ALA A 17 -1.32 -1.12 -12.34
CA ALA A 17 -1.42 -1.79 -11.04
C ALA A 17 -0.25 -1.48 -10.10
N GLY A 18 -0.56 -1.45 -8.81
CA GLY A 18 0.42 -1.24 -7.73
C GLY A 18 0.22 -2.28 -6.64
N PHE A 19 1.31 -2.86 -6.18
CA PHE A 19 1.32 -3.91 -5.16
C PHE A 19 2.34 -3.59 -4.07
N THR A 20 2.04 -4.02 -2.86
CA THR A 20 2.99 -4.02 -1.77
C THR A 20 2.95 -5.33 -1.00
N ARG A 21 4.08 -5.74 -0.45
CA ARG A 21 4.15 -6.86 0.50
C ARG A 21 4.43 -6.29 1.88
N ILE A 22 3.59 -6.63 2.85
CA ILE A 22 3.70 -6.20 4.24
C ILE A 22 4.06 -7.39 5.13
N ALA A 23 5.18 -7.31 5.86
CA ALA A 23 5.51 -8.22 6.95
C ALA A 23 4.69 -7.86 8.20
N ILE A 24 3.81 -8.76 8.61
CA ILE A 24 2.90 -8.56 9.76
C ILE A 24 3.37 -9.32 11.00
N ALA A 25 4.15 -10.39 10.83
CA ALA A 25 4.79 -11.13 11.90
C ALA A 25 6.03 -11.86 11.35
N PRO A 26 6.95 -12.36 12.22
CA PRO A 26 8.10 -13.14 11.77
C PRO A 26 7.67 -14.33 10.90
N GLY A 27 8.13 -14.36 9.64
CA GLY A 27 7.80 -15.41 8.68
C GLY A 27 6.39 -15.32 8.06
N ARG A 28 5.60 -14.27 8.38
CA ARG A 28 4.28 -14.04 7.80
C ARG A 28 4.23 -12.67 7.12
N SER A 29 4.03 -12.69 5.81
CA SER A 29 3.81 -11.49 5.01
C SER A 29 2.52 -11.62 4.20
N GLU A 30 1.88 -10.48 3.93
CA GLU A 30 0.69 -10.40 3.09
C GLU A 30 0.97 -9.50 1.89
N THR A 31 0.55 -9.94 0.71
CA THR A 31 0.62 -9.13 -0.52
C THR A 31 -0.71 -8.42 -0.71
N LEU A 32 -0.64 -7.11 -0.85
CA LEU A 32 -1.80 -6.22 -0.87
C LEU A 32 -1.81 -5.43 -2.19
N PHE A 33 -2.99 -5.23 -2.75
CA PHE A 33 -3.22 -4.40 -3.92
C PHE A 33 -3.38 -2.95 -3.46
N LEU A 34 -2.50 -2.07 -3.94
CA LEU A 34 -2.66 -0.63 -3.73
C LEU A 34 -3.71 -0.08 -4.68
N TRP A 35 -3.57 -0.40 -5.97
CA TRP A 35 -4.58 -0.15 -7.00
C TRP A 35 -4.49 -1.23 -8.07
N PHE A 36 -5.60 -1.45 -8.76
CA PHE A 36 -5.69 -2.38 -9.88
C PHE A 36 -6.84 -1.93 -10.78
N GLY A 37 -6.56 -1.73 -12.06
CA GLY A 37 -7.58 -1.44 -13.06
C GLY A 37 -7.53 -0.02 -13.62
N ASP A 38 -8.00 0.05 -14.87
CA ASP A 38 -8.07 1.15 -15.85
C ASP A 38 -6.80 1.96 -16.13
N PRO A 39 -6.35 2.06 -17.41
CA PRO A 39 -5.30 3.01 -17.79
C PRO A 39 -5.77 4.48 -17.67
N GLU A 40 -7.08 4.71 -17.65
CA GLU A 40 -7.69 6.04 -17.54
C GLU A 40 -8.09 6.36 -16.10
N ILE A 41 -7.09 6.52 -15.24
CA ILE A 41 -7.32 7.05 -13.88
C ILE A 41 -7.41 8.57 -13.91
N SER A 42 -8.25 9.15 -13.04
CA SER A 42 -8.33 10.59 -12.86
C SER A 42 -7.01 11.15 -12.33
N SER A 43 -6.76 12.45 -12.57
CA SER A 43 -5.57 13.12 -12.03
C SER A 43 -5.48 13.02 -10.50
N LEU A 44 -6.63 12.99 -9.80
CA LEU A 44 -6.69 12.83 -8.36
C LEU A 44 -6.21 11.45 -7.92
N GLU A 45 -6.67 10.39 -8.58
CA GLU A 45 -6.23 9.01 -8.31
C GLU A 45 -4.74 8.84 -8.59
N TRP A 46 -4.24 9.42 -9.69
CA TRP A 46 -2.82 9.39 -10.00
C TRP A 46 -1.95 10.04 -8.92
N VAL A 47 -2.39 11.21 -8.42
CA VAL A 47 -1.73 11.90 -7.29
C VAL A 47 -1.78 11.03 -6.03
N MET A 48 -2.94 10.43 -5.73
CA MET A 48 -3.12 9.58 -4.56
C MET A 48 -2.21 8.34 -4.59
N HIS A 49 -2.16 7.63 -5.73
CA HIS A 49 -1.26 6.49 -5.92
C HIS A 49 0.20 6.90 -5.77
N SER A 50 0.58 8.05 -6.32
CA SER A 50 1.94 8.60 -6.19
C SER A 50 2.30 8.93 -4.74
N MET A 51 1.35 9.50 -3.97
CA MET A 51 1.52 9.76 -2.55
C MET A 51 1.69 8.47 -1.75
N TRP A 52 0.87 7.44 -2.03
CA TRP A 52 1.01 6.14 -1.37
C TRP A 52 2.38 5.52 -1.63
N LEU A 53 2.86 5.55 -2.88
CA LEU A 53 4.20 5.06 -3.21
C LEU A 53 5.30 5.82 -2.47
N ALA A 54 5.18 7.15 -2.37
CA ALA A 54 6.15 7.96 -1.63
C ALA A 54 6.19 7.58 -0.14
N MET A 55 5.03 7.44 0.51
CA MET A 55 4.94 7.05 1.92
C MET A 55 5.46 5.64 2.18
N LEU A 56 5.15 4.68 1.31
CA LEU A 56 5.64 3.31 1.46
C LEU A 56 7.16 3.25 1.31
N ARG A 57 7.74 4.04 0.38
CA ARG A 57 9.20 4.18 0.25
C ARG A 57 9.83 4.86 1.46
N GLU A 58 9.19 5.90 2.00
CA GLU A 58 9.63 6.54 3.25
C GLU A 58 9.63 5.53 4.40
N ALA A 59 8.58 4.72 4.53
CA ALA A 59 8.50 3.70 5.56
C ALA A 59 9.58 2.62 5.44
N ILE A 60 9.90 2.18 4.21
CA ILE A 60 11.03 1.26 3.96
C ILE A 60 12.35 1.88 4.45
N ASN A 61 12.63 3.12 4.06
CA ASN A 61 13.88 3.79 4.38
C ASN A 61 14.00 4.13 5.87
N GLY A 62 12.89 4.41 6.54
CA GLY A 62 12.82 4.76 7.96
C GLY A 62 12.61 3.58 8.90
N ASP A 63 12.51 2.35 8.38
CA ASP A 63 12.14 1.14 9.13
C ASP A 63 10.82 1.30 9.94
N LEU A 64 9.86 2.01 9.34
CA LEU A 64 8.59 2.38 9.97
C LEU A 64 7.48 1.37 9.65
N ASN A 65 6.53 1.25 10.57
CA ASN A 65 5.29 0.53 10.29
C ASN A 65 4.38 1.37 9.40
N VAL A 66 3.63 0.70 8.54
CA VAL A 66 2.54 1.29 7.76
C VAL A 66 1.24 0.61 8.12
N ARG A 67 0.16 1.37 8.00
CA ARG A 67 -1.21 0.89 8.08
C ARG A 67 -1.87 1.07 6.73
N ILE A 68 -2.43 0.00 6.19
CA ILE A 68 -3.17 0.02 4.93
C ILE A 68 -4.59 -0.45 5.18
N THR A 69 -5.56 0.32 4.70
CA THR A 69 -6.99 0.03 4.87
C THR A 69 -7.61 -0.38 3.54
N PHE A 70 -8.54 -1.34 3.58
CA PHE A 70 -9.21 -1.91 2.42
C PHE A 70 -10.72 -2.10 2.67
N PRO A 71 -11.52 -2.26 1.61
CA PRO A 71 -12.91 -2.73 1.74
C PRO A 71 -12.97 -4.12 2.38
N ASP A 72 -14.05 -4.44 3.10
CA ASP A 72 -14.21 -5.75 3.77
C ASP A 72 -14.28 -6.94 2.80
N GLU A 73 -14.75 -6.69 1.59
CA GLU A 73 -14.97 -7.72 0.56
C GLU A 73 -13.68 -8.02 -0.25
N GLY A 74 -12.55 -7.43 0.15
CA GLY A 74 -11.33 -7.40 -0.66
C GLY A 74 -11.37 -6.27 -1.69
N GLY A 75 -10.19 -5.83 -2.13
CA GLY A 75 -10.08 -4.73 -3.10
C GLY A 75 -8.77 -3.96 -3.00
N ALA A 76 -8.69 -2.88 -3.78
CA ALA A 76 -7.60 -1.92 -3.71
C ALA A 76 -7.57 -1.19 -2.36
N ALA A 77 -6.40 -0.67 -2.00
CA ALA A 77 -6.26 0.16 -0.81
C ALA A 77 -7.20 1.37 -0.90
N THR A 78 -7.83 1.73 0.21
CA THR A 78 -8.57 2.99 0.36
C THR A 78 -7.75 4.04 1.08
N SER A 79 -6.76 3.62 1.87
CA SER A 79 -5.81 4.52 2.52
C SER A 79 -4.51 3.81 2.85
N VAL A 80 -3.42 4.59 2.83
CA VAL A 80 -2.09 4.21 3.33
C VAL A 80 -1.68 5.27 4.34
N GLN A 81 -1.10 4.87 5.47
CA GLN A 81 -0.61 5.76 6.51
C GLN A 81 0.70 5.22 7.09
N ILE A 82 1.62 6.11 7.44
CA ILE A 82 2.81 5.76 8.23
C ILE A 82 2.41 5.83 9.70
N ASP A 83 2.62 4.75 10.44
CA ASP A 83 2.46 4.73 11.90
C ASP A 83 3.76 5.31 12.50
N LYS A 84 3.77 6.63 12.69
CA LYS A 84 4.85 7.30 13.42
C LYS A 84 4.69 7.04 14.92
N PRO A 85 5.79 6.79 15.65
CA PRO A 85 5.75 6.64 17.11
C PRO A 85 5.27 7.91 17.81
#